data_AF-A0A838YSX6-F1
#
_entry.id   AF-A0A838YSX6-F1
#
_cell.length_a   1.000
_cell.length_b   1.000
_cell.length_c   1.000
_cell.angle_alpha   90.00
_cell.angle_beta   90.00
_cell.angle_gamma   90.00
#
_symmetry.space_group_name_H-M   'P 1'
#
loop_
_entity.id
_entity.type
_entity.pdbx_description
1 polymer ?
#
loop_
_entity_poly.entity_id
_entity_poly.type
_entity_poly.pdbx_seq_one_letter_code
_entity_poly.pdbx_strand_id
1 'polypeptide(L)'
;MKITWTFYPKNQPSVCLELIYDYRLDALKLDSGGIIDRVRNVAVVDWKTFSVFNKGENNEKKAAFAKLADATNFDHPDIDKNLVLPGLQKA
;
A
#
# COMPACT_ATOMS: atom_id res chain seq x y z
N MET A 1 11.74 -3.91 1.58
CA MET A 1 11.92 -4.22 0.14
C MET A 1 10.95 -3.35 -0.66
N LYS A 2 11.23 -3.00 -1.92
CA LYS A 2 10.38 -2.11 -2.72
C LYS A 2 10.11 -2.68 -4.12
N ILE A 3 8.88 -2.52 -4.60
CA ILE A 3 8.49 -2.76 -6.01
C ILE A 3 7.62 -1.62 -6.51
N THR A 4 7.55 -1.47 -7.82
CA THR A 4 6.62 -0.54 -8.47
C THR A 4 5.58 -1.36 -9.23
N TRP A 5 4.30 -1.11 -8.96
CA TRP A 5 3.20 -1.67 -9.71
C TRP A 5 2.57 -0.58 -10.59
N THR A 6 2.64 -0.75 -11.90
CA THR A 6 2.03 0.17 -12.85
C THR A 6 0.74 -0.42 -13.42
N PHE A 7 -0.34 0.32 -13.31
CA PHE A 7 -1.62 0.01 -13.93
C PHE A 7 -1.84 0.91 -15.15
N TYR A 8 -2.26 0.31 -16.27
CA TYR A 8 -2.55 1.02 -17.53
C TYR A 8 -4.06 0.99 -17.80
N PRO A 9 -4.84 1.96 -17.28
CA PRO A 9 -6.25 2.07 -17.60
C PRO A 9 -6.43 2.42 -19.08
N LYS A 10 -7.51 1.92 -19.70
CA LYS A 10 -7.82 2.22 -21.11
C LYS A 10 -8.07 3.72 -21.26
N ASN A 11 -7.38 4.36 -22.20
CA ASN A 11 -7.51 5.79 -22.55
C ASN A 11 -7.23 6.76 -21.38
N GLN A 12 -6.45 6.34 -20.38
CA GLN A 12 -6.06 7.19 -19.25
C GLN A 12 -4.55 7.07 -18.99
N PRO A 13 -3.93 8.07 -18.36
CA PRO A 13 -2.54 7.98 -17.92
C PRO A 13 -2.31 6.74 -17.03
N SER A 14 -1.12 6.13 -17.15
CA SER A 14 -0.73 5.02 -16.29
C SER A 14 -0.62 5.49 -14.85
N VAL A 15 -1.12 4.69 -13.92
CA VAL A 15 -0.99 4.92 -12.47
C VAL A 15 0.16 4.06 -11.96
N CYS A 16 1.18 4.68 -11.39
CA CYS A 16 2.30 3.98 -10.75
C CYS A 16 2.10 4.01 -9.24
N LEU A 17 2.01 2.82 -8.64
CA LEU A 17 1.98 2.63 -7.19
C LEU A 17 3.34 2.12 -6.74
N GLU A 18 4.01 2.85 -5.86
CA GLU A 18 5.18 2.37 -5.14
C GLU A 18 4.73 1.52 -3.95
N LEU A 19 5.23 0.29 -3.85
CA LEU A 19 4.95 -0.62 -2.75
C LEU A 19 6.21 -0.87 -1.95
N ILE A 20 6.12 -0.65 -0.65
CA ILE A 20 7.18 -0.84 0.32
C ILE A 20 6.74 -1.93 1.28
N TYR A 21 7.49 -3.03 1.33
CA TYR A 21 7.30 -4.03 2.37
C TYR A 21 7.93 -3.56 3.68
N ASP A 22 7.14 -3.61 4.76
CA ASP A 22 7.57 -3.37 6.14
C ASP A 22 7.19 -4.55 7.04
N TYR A 23 8.20 -5.21 7.62
CA TYR A 23 8.03 -6.39 8.46
C TYR A 23 7.22 -6.12 9.73
N ARG A 24 7.13 -4.86 10.18
CA ARG A 24 6.35 -4.49 11.36
C ARG A 24 4.86 -4.74 11.15
N LEU A 25 4.39 -4.67 9.91
CA LEU A 25 2.98 -4.93 9.55
C LEU A 25 2.63 -6.43 9.62
N ASP A 26 3.59 -7.33 9.45
CA ASP A 26 3.35 -8.78 9.53
C ASP A 26 2.89 -9.22 10.93
N ALA A 27 3.45 -8.58 11.96
CA ALA A 27 3.10 -8.86 13.35
C ALA A 27 1.67 -8.40 13.68
N LEU A 28 1.19 -7.36 12.99
CA LEU A 28 -0.08 -6.69 13.28
C LEU A 28 -1.26 -7.31 12.55
N LYS A 29 -1.01 -8.10 11.49
CA LYS A 29 -2.02 -8.83 10.72
C LYS A 29 -3.21 -7.94 10.33
N LEU A 30 -2.92 -6.75 9.80
CA LEU A 30 -3.96 -5.81 9.37
C LEU A 30 -4.87 -6.46 8.32
N ASP A 31 -6.18 -6.38 8.51
CA ASP A 31 -7.16 -6.88 7.53
C ASP A 31 -7.04 -6.19 6.16
N SER A 32 -6.57 -4.93 6.16
CA SER A 32 -6.29 -4.16 4.94
C SER A 32 -5.04 -4.63 4.20
N GLY A 33 -4.16 -5.39 4.86
CA GLY A 33 -2.85 -5.80 4.35
C GLY A 33 -1.80 -4.69 4.29
N GLY A 34 -2.19 -3.44 4.56
CA GLY A 34 -1.30 -2.29 4.53
C GLY A 34 -2.02 -0.94 4.47
N ILE A 35 -1.21 0.10 4.30
CA ILE A 35 -1.61 1.51 4.35
C ILE A 35 -1.12 2.19 3.07
N ILE A 36 -1.94 3.04 2.47
CA ILE A 36 -1.62 3.80 1.26
C ILE A 36 -1.70 5.30 1.48
N ASP A 37 -0.67 6.01 1.06
CA ASP A 37 -0.71 7.43 0.77
C ASP A 37 -1.11 7.64 -0.69
N ARG A 38 -2.35 8.11 -0.90
CA ARG A 38 -2.90 8.34 -2.24
C ARG A 38 -2.35 9.59 -2.93
N VAL A 39 -1.83 10.56 -2.18
CA VAL A 39 -1.24 11.77 -2.74
C VAL A 39 0.09 11.42 -3.39
N ARG A 40 0.90 10.61 -2.71
CA ARG A 40 2.22 10.19 -3.19
C ARG A 40 2.20 8.91 -4.03
N ASN A 41 1.08 8.20 -4.07
CA ASN A 41 0.97 6.84 -4.61
C ASN A 41 2.02 5.89 -4.02
N VAL A 42 2.15 5.92 -2.69
CA VAL A 42 3.05 5.03 -1.94
C VAL A 42 2.23 4.19 -0.97
N ALA A 43 2.37 2.87 -1.04
CA ALA A 43 1.77 1.93 -0.12
C ALA A 43 2.84 1.23 0.71
N VAL A 44 2.62 1.13 2.01
CA VAL A 44 3.43 0.30 2.90
C VAL A 44 2.58 -0.88 3.35
N VAL A 45 3.07 -2.09 3.11
CA VAL A 45 2.27 -3.32 3.15
C VAL A 45 2.99 -4.44 3.88
N ASP A 46 2.21 -5.40 4.39
CA ASP A 46 2.72 -6.66 4.92
C ASP A 46 3.28 -7.57 3.80
N TRP A 47 3.96 -8.64 4.19
CA TRP A 47 4.58 -9.57 3.25
C TRP A 47 3.55 -10.27 2.36
N LYS A 48 2.39 -10.64 2.92
CA LYS A 48 1.33 -11.35 2.20
C LYS A 48 0.83 -10.51 1.03
N THR A 49 0.55 -9.24 1.30
CA THR A 49 0.08 -8.24 0.33
C THR A 49 1.19 -7.90 -0.66
N PHE A 50 2.42 -7.69 -0.18
CA PHE A 50 3.57 -7.45 -1.06
C PHE A 50 3.77 -8.59 -2.07
N SER A 51 3.62 -9.84 -1.63
CA SER A 51 3.76 -11.03 -2.48
C SER A 51 2.69 -11.06 -3.59
N VAL A 52 1.44 -10.64 -3.29
CA VAL A 52 0.38 -10.50 -4.31
C VAL A 52 0.76 -9.47 -5.37
N PHE A 53 1.29 -8.31 -4.96
CA PHE A 53 1.74 -7.30 -5.94
C PHE A 53 2.95 -7.77 -6.76
N ASN A 54 3.85 -8.55 -6.16
CA ASN A 54 5.04 -9.05 -6.83
C ASN A 54 4.71 -10.16 -7.85
N LYS A 55 3.92 -11.17 -7.45
CA LYS A 55 3.74 -12.41 -8.23
C LYS A 55 2.31 -12.71 -8.65
N GLY A 56 1.31 -12.08 -8.03
CA GLY A 56 -0.10 -12.34 -8.30
C GLY A 56 -0.56 -11.85 -9.67
N GLU A 57 -1.77 -12.25 -10.06
CA GLU A 57 -2.39 -11.80 -11.30
C GLU A 57 -3.01 -10.40 -11.17
N ASN A 58 -3.28 -9.75 -12.30
CA ASN A 58 -3.84 -8.38 -12.30
C ASN A 58 -5.14 -8.23 -11.50
N ASN A 59 -6.01 -9.26 -11.48
CA ASN A 59 -7.24 -9.21 -10.69
C ASN A 59 -6.96 -9.24 -9.18
N GLU A 60 -5.98 -10.05 -8.75
CA GLU A 60 -5.56 -10.13 -7.35
C GLU A 60 -4.88 -8.83 -6.90
N LYS A 61 -4.02 -8.23 -7.74
CA LYS A 61 -3.38 -6.93 -7.46
C LYS A 61 -4.41 -5.82 -7.29
N LYS A 62 -5.43 -5.78 -8.15
CA LYS A 62 -6.54 -4.81 -8.03
C LYS A 62 -7.35 -5.03 -6.75
N ALA A 63 -7.63 -6.29 -6.40
CA ALA A 63 -8.33 -6.62 -5.17
C ALA A 63 -7.52 -6.23 -3.92
N ALA A 64 -6.20 -6.48 -3.93
CA ALA A 64 -5.29 -6.06 -2.87
C ALA A 64 -5.24 -4.52 -2.75
N PHE A 65 -5.13 -3.81 -3.87
CA PHE A 65 -5.14 -2.36 -3.91
C PHE A 65 -6.42 -1.76 -3.30
N ALA A 66 -7.58 -2.35 -3.61
CA ALA A 66 -8.86 -1.89 -3.09
C ALA A 66 -9.00 -2.06 -1.57
N LYS A 67 -8.23 -2.97 -0.95
CA LYS A 67 -8.26 -3.22 0.49
C LYS A 67 -7.36 -2.29 1.31
N LEU A 68 -6.38 -1.64 0.67
CA LEU A 68 -5.42 -0.80 1.37
C LEU A 68 -6.11 0.34 2.11
N ALA A 69 -5.75 0.49 3.39
CA ALA A 69 -6.31 1.54 4.22
C ALA A 69 -5.66 2.89 3.88
N ASP A 70 -6.48 3.94 3.77
CA ASP A 70 -5.97 5.27 3.49
C ASP A 70 -5.20 5.83 4.69
N ALA A 71 -3.95 6.24 4.51
CA ALA A 71 -3.10 6.76 5.57
C ALA A 71 -3.71 7.98 6.29
N THR A 72 -4.53 8.75 5.59
CA THR A 72 -5.24 9.92 6.15
C THR A 72 -6.19 9.49 7.26
N ASN A 73 -6.93 8.40 7.02
CA ASN A 73 -7.97 7.88 7.91
C ASN A 73 -7.52 6.66 8.73
N PHE A 74 -6.30 6.19 8.52
CA PHE A 74 -5.74 5.08 9.27
C PHE A 74 -5.33 5.53 10.66
N ASP A 75 -5.88 4.85 11.66
CA ASP A 75 -5.54 4.98 13.07
C ASP A 75 -5.44 3.57 13.66
N HIS A 76 -4.26 3.24 14.19
CA HIS A 76 -4.01 1.95 14.81
C HIS A 76 -3.07 2.17 16.00
N PRO A 77 -3.42 1.66 17.21
CA PRO A 77 -2.69 1.98 18.44
C PRO A 77 -1.22 1.60 18.40
N ASP A 78 -0.89 0.50 17.70
CA ASP A 78 0.49 -0.01 17.58
C ASP A 78 1.25 0.50 16.34
N ILE A 79 0.67 1.38 15.52
CA ILE A 79 1.31 1.91 14.31
C ILE A 79 1.37 3.43 14.36
N ASP A 80 2.57 3.97 14.53
CA ASP A 80 2.83 5.35 14.18
C ASP A 80 2.94 5.49 12.65
N LYS A 81 1.88 5.99 12.02
CA LYS A 81 1.87 6.23 10.57
C LYS A 81 2.93 7.22 10.09
N ASN A 82 3.40 8.15 10.94
CA ASN A 82 4.48 9.06 10.58
C ASN A 82 5.84 8.34 10.50
N LEU A 83 5.98 7.25 11.25
CA LEU A 83 7.18 6.40 11.22
C LEU A 83 7.19 5.45 10.01
N VAL A 84 6.00 5.04 9.55
CA VAL A 84 5.85 4.11 8.42
C VAL A 84 5.79 4.87 7.08
N LEU A 85 5.15 6.03 7.05
CA LEU A 85 5.02 6.91 5.89
C LEU A 85 5.52 8.34 6.22
N PRO A 86 6.84 8.55 6.39
CA PRO A 86 7.39 9.85 6.75
C PRO A 86 7.01 10.90 5.70
N GLY A 87 6.50 12.06 6.14
CA GLY A 87 6.09 13.14 5.24
C GLY A 87 4.62 13.10 4.80
N LEU A 88 3.75 12.39 5.52
CA LEU A 88 2.29 12.55 5.41
C LEU A 88 1.88 13.95 5.90
N GLN A 89 2.16 15.00 5.13
CA GLN A 89 1.69 16.34 5.46
C GLN A 89 0.17 16.38 5.25
N LYS A 90 -0.56 16.87 6.26
CA LYS A 90 -1.98 17.20 6.12
C LYS A 90 -2.12 18.14 4.92
N ALA A 91 -2.82 17.69 3.88
CA ALA A 91 -3.33 18.57 2.84
C ALA A 91 -4.37 19.53 3.44
#